data_AF-A0A9E4I976-F1
#
_entry.id   AF-A0A9E4I976-F1
#
_cell.length_a   1.000
_cell.length_b   1.000
_cell.length_c   1.000
_cell.angle_alpha   90.00
_cell.angle_beta   90.00
_cell.angle_gamma   90.00
#
_symmetry.space_group_name_H-M   'P 1'
#
loop_
_entity.id
_entity.type
_entity.pdbx_description
1 polymer ?
#
loop_
_entity_poly.entity_id
_entity_poly.type
_entity_poly.pdbx_seq_one_letter_code
_entity_poly.pdbx_strand_id
1 'polypeptide(L)'
;MTRLLPAVALMAALFLPPSPTAADMRFARLAQSGIVAIVRHAHAPGTGDSARFTLDDCTTQRNLDVRGREQAREIGAAIGAAGVTVGRVLTS
;
A
#
# COMPACT_ATOMS: atom_id res chain seq x y z
N MET A 1 3.48 -43.67 -26.93
CA MET A 1 3.29 -42.98 -25.62
C MET A 1 4.43 -42.00 -25.28
N THR A 2 5.62 -42.10 -25.89
CA THR A 2 6.79 -41.24 -25.61
C THR A 2 6.76 -39.84 -26.23
N ARG A 3 5.96 -39.59 -27.27
CA ARG A 3 5.82 -38.25 -27.90
C ARG A 3 4.80 -37.32 -27.21
N LEU A 4 4.00 -37.83 -26.27
CA LEU A 4 3.05 -37.02 -25.50
C LEU A 4 3.72 -36.25 -24.36
N LEU A 5 4.80 -36.79 -23.76
CA LEU A 5 5.52 -36.12 -22.67
C LEU A 5 6.06 -34.71 -23.01
N PRO A 6 6.73 -34.47 -24.16
CA PRO A 6 7.25 -33.14 -24.46
C PRO A 6 6.13 -32.13 -24.74
N ALA A 7 5.02 -32.57 -25.34
CA ALA A 7 3.86 -31.72 -25.62
C ALA A 7 3.15 -31.30 -24.32
N VAL A 8 3.05 -32.20 -23.34
CA VAL A 8 2.47 -31.89 -22.02
C VAL A 8 3.40 -30.96 -21.21
N ALA A 9 4.71 -31.16 -21.27
CA ALA A 9 5.69 -30.28 -20.61
C ALA A 9 5.70 -28.86 -21.22
N LEU A 10 5.58 -28.74 -22.55
CA LEU A 10 5.49 -27.44 -23.23
C LEU A 10 4.16 -26.71 -22.95
N MET A 11 3.07 -27.46 -22.79
CA MET A 11 1.76 -26.90 -22.44
C MET A 11 1.72 -26.44 -20.97
N ALA A 12 2.41 -27.14 -20.06
CA ALA A 12 2.53 -26.74 -18.65
C ALA A 12 3.36 -25.44 -18.48
N ALA A 13 4.35 -25.21 -19.34
CA ALA A 13 5.16 -23.99 -19.32
C ALA A 13 4.36 -22.70 -19.66
N LEU A 14 3.22 -22.83 -20.34
CA LEU A 14 2.32 -21.71 -20.68
C LEU A 14 1.44 -21.26 -19.50
N PHE A 15 1.39 -22.01 -18.41
CA PHE A 15 0.60 -21.69 -17.22
C PHE A 15 1.46 -21.23 -16.02
N LEU A 16 2.74 -20.90 -16.24
CA LEU A 16 3.56 -20.39 -15.15
C LEU A 16 3.09 -18.98 -14.76
N PRO A 17 2.61 -18.76 -13.53
CA PRO A 17 2.20 -17.42 -13.11
C PRO A 17 3.41 -16.48 -13.15
N PRO A 18 3.21 -15.19 -13.48
CA PRO A 18 4.30 -14.22 -13.41
C PRO A 18 4.86 -14.19 -11.99
N SER A 19 6.19 -14.23 -11.87
CA SER A 19 6.85 -14.04 -10.58
C SER A 19 6.51 -12.64 -10.04
N PRO A 20 6.15 -12.51 -8.75
CA PRO A 20 5.92 -11.21 -8.15
C PRO A 20 7.19 -10.36 -8.27
N THR A 21 7.01 -9.10 -8.65
CA THR A 21 8.12 -8.15 -8.75
C THR A 21 8.56 -7.67 -7.36
N ALA A 22 9.74 -7.06 -7.26
CA ALA A 22 10.18 -6.42 -6.03
C ALA A 22 9.20 -5.32 -5.56
N ALA A 23 8.48 -4.68 -6.48
CA ALA A 23 7.43 -3.71 -6.17
C ALA A 23 6.21 -4.37 -5.53
N ASP A 24 5.87 -5.61 -5.92
CA ASP A 24 4.76 -6.37 -5.32
C ASP A 24 5.12 -6.86 -3.91
N MET A 25 6.41 -7.13 -3.66
CA MET A 25 6.88 -7.62 -2.36
C MET A 25 7.07 -6.55 -1.29
N ARG A 26 6.99 -5.26 -1.63
CA ARG A 26 7.27 -4.15 -0.69
C ARG A 26 6.41 -4.19 0.59
N PHE A 27 5.20 -4.73 0.48
CA PHE A 27 4.24 -4.88 1.59
C PHE A 27 4.07 -6.32 2.07
N ALA A 28 4.78 -7.30 1.50
CA ALA A 28 4.63 -8.71 1.85
C ALA A 28 4.92 -8.98 3.34
N ARG A 29 5.79 -8.19 3.97
CA ARG A 29 6.02 -8.25 5.41
C ARG A 29 4.81 -7.77 6.21
N LEU A 30 4.08 -6.76 5.75
CA LEU A 30 2.90 -6.24 6.46
C LEU A 30 1.72 -7.24 6.46
N ALA A 31 1.69 -8.19 5.52
CA ALA A 31 0.67 -9.23 5.48
C ALA A 31 0.84 -10.28 6.60
N GLN A 32 1.98 -10.28 7.30
CA GLN A 32 2.23 -11.16 8.44
C GLN A 32 1.52 -10.65 9.70
N SER A 33 1.08 -11.56 10.56
CA SER A 33 0.46 -11.21 11.84
C SER A 33 1.46 -10.54 12.80
N GLY A 34 0.99 -9.61 13.63
CA GLY A 34 1.79 -8.99 14.70
C GLY A 34 2.71 -7.86 14.22
N ILE A 35 2.58 -7.42 12.98
CA ILE A 35 3.37 -6.34 12.41
C ILE A 35 2.69 -4.99 12.67
N VAL A 36 3.49 -4.01 13.08
CA VAL A 36 3.06 -2.61 13.23
C VAL A 36 3.72 -1.79 12.13
N ALA A 37 2.91 -1.12 11.32
CA ALA A 37 3.38 -0.15 10.34
C ALA A 37 3.30 1.26 10.93
N ILE A 38 4.38 2.02 10.84
CA ILE A 38 4.39 3.46 11.16
C ILE A 38 4.39 4.23 9.85
N VAL A 39 3.38 5.07 9.67
CA VAL A 39 3.18 5.83 8.44
C VAL A 39 3.13 7.31 8.77
N ARG A 40 3.96 8.10 8.08
CA ARG A 40 3.85 9.56 8.12
C ARG A 40 2.67 10.00 7.27
N HIS A 41 2.00 11.07 7.66
CA HIS A 41 1.00 11.74 6.83
C HIS A 41 1.54 12.00 5.40
N ALA A 42 0.63 11.98 4.41
CA ALA A 42 0.95 12.31 3.03
C ALA A 42 1.21 13.82 2.85
N HIS A 43 1.43 14.27 1.61
CA HIS A 43 1.80 15.66 1.35
C HIS A 43 0.80 16.68 1.93
N ALA A 44 1.32 17.55 2.79
CA ALA A 44 0.63 18.70 3.33
C ALA A 44 1.55 19.92 3.11
N PRO A 45 1.16 20.94 2.34
CA PRO A 45 2.02 22.08 2.06
C PRO A 45 2.31 22.91 3.33
N GLY A 46 3.37 23.72 3.29
CA GLY A 46 3.77 24.60 4.39
C GLY A 46 4.53 23.90 5.53
N THR A 47 4.73 24.63 6.63
CA THR A 47 5.47 24.17 7.82
C THR A 47 4.65 24.41 9.09
N GLY A 48 4.09 23.34 9.65
CA GLY A 48 3.26 23.42 10.86
C GLY A 48 1.89 24.08 10.65
N ASP A 49 1.10 24.13 11.71
CA ASP A 49 -0.19 24.83 11.72
C ASP A 49 0.00 26.34 11.73
N SER A 50 -1.07 27.06 11.37
CA SER A 50 -1.07 28.52 11.47
C SER A 50 -0.99 28.98 12.93
N ALA A 51 -0.51 30.20 13.19
CA ALA A 51 -0.41 30.72 14.57
C ALA A 51 -1.74 30.82 15.32
N ARG A 52 -2.89 30.68 14.64
CA ARG A 52 -4.25 30.79 15.20
C ARG A 52 -5.10 29.56 14.90
N PHE A 53 -4.48 28.39 14.72
CA PHE A 53 -5.24 27.16 14.54
C PHE A 53 -6.06 26.82 15.80
N THR A 54 -7.15 26.09 15.60
CA THR A 54 -7.99 25.55 16.66
C THR A 54 -7.96 24.03 16.58
N LEU A 55 -7.69 23.36 17.71
CA LEU A 55 -7.57 21.90 17.77
C LEU A 55 -8.87 21.19 17.32
N ASP A 56 -10.02 21.75 17.66
CA ASP A 56 -11.33 21.19 17.32
C ASP A 56 -11.81 21.56 15.90
N ASP A 57 -11.07 22.41 15.18
CA ASP A 57 -11.39 22.80 13.80
C ASP A 57 -10.22 22.52 12.86
N CYS A 58 -10.25 21.33 12.25
CA CYS A 58 -9.26 20.88 11.29
C CYS A 58 -9.10 21.86 10.12
N THR A 59 -10.11 22.65 9.75
CA THR A 59 -9.99 23.58 8.62
C THR A 59 -8.96 24.69 8.85
N THR A 60 -8.62 24.95 10.12
CA THR A 60 -7.61 25.94 10.53
C THR A 60 -6.20 25.35 10.67
N GLN A 61 -6.08 24.02 10.59
CA GLN A 61 -4.84 23.27 10.70
C GLN A 61 -4.17 23.04 9.34
N ARG A 62 -2.95 22.52 9.35
CA ARG A 62 -2.20 22.13 8.17
C ARG A 62 -2.73 20.80 7.64
N ASN A 63 -3.50 20.88 6.57
CA ASN A 63 -4.15 19.72 5.95
C ASN A 63 -3.38 19.20 4.73
N LEU A 64 -3.68 17.95 4.36
CA LEU A 64 -3.29 17.41 3.07
C LEU A 64 -3.92 18.25 1.95
N ASP A 65 -3.14 18.52 0.92
CA ASP A 65 -3.69 19.05 -0.32
C ASP A 65 -4.27 17.94 -1.20
N VAL A 66 -4.74 18.29 -2.40
CA VAL A 66 -5.27 17.32 -3.36
C VAL A 66 -4.24 16.23 -3.66
N ARG A 67 -2.96 16.57 -3.81
CA ARG A 67 -1.89 15.60 -4.11
C ARG A 67 -1.65 14.67 -2.92
N GLY A 68 -1.62 15.19 -1.70
CA GLY A 68 -1.50 14.39 -0.49
C GLY A 68 -2.66 13.43 -0.30
N ARG A 69 -3.88 13.86 -0.62
CA ARG A 69 -5.06 12.99 -0.58
C ARG A 69 -5.00 11.87 -1.62
N GLU A 70 -4.49 12.14 -2.83
CA GLU A 70 -4.25 11.06 -3.81
C GLU A 70 -3.15 10.11 -3.35
N GLN A 71 -2.01 10.62 -2.86
CA GLN A 71 -0.95 9.77 -2.29
C GLN A 71 -1.47 8.86 -1.18
N ALA A 72 -2.29 9.37 -0.26
CA ALA A 72 -2.87 8.58 0.82
C ALA A 72 -3.77 7.44 0.28
N ARG A 73 -4.54 7.71 -0.79
CA ARG A 73 -5.35 6.67 -1.46
C ARG A 73 -4.50 5.62 -2.15
N GLU A 74 -3.46 6.04 -2.86
CA GLU A 74 -2.51 5.13 -3.52
C GLU A 74 -1.81 4.21 -2.51
N ILE A 75 -1.39 4.76 -1.36
CA ILE A 75 -0.81 3.97 -0.27
C ILE A 75 -1.83 2.94 0.24
N GLY A 76 -3.07 3.38 0.52
CA GLY A 76 -4.13 2.48 0.98
C GLY A 76 -4.45 1.36 -0.03
N ALA A 77 -4.55 1.72 -1.31
CA ALA A 77 -4.77 0.76 -2.39
C ALA A 77 -3.64 -0.26 -2.50
N ALA A 78 -2.38 0.18 -2.35
CA ALA A 78 -1.23 -0.70 -2.43
C ALA A 78 -1.11 -1.64 -1.22
N ILE A 79 -1.49 -1.18 -0.02
CA ILE A 79 -1.61 -2.03 1.18
C ILE A 79 -2.70 -3.10 0.97
N GLY A 80 -3.87 -2.70 0.44
CA GLY A 80 -4.97 -3.62 0.15
C GLY A 80 -4.62 -4.65 -0.93
N ALA A 81 -3.97 -4.22 -2.01
CA ALA A 81 -3.52 -5.11 -3.10
C ALA A 81 -2.49 -6.15 -2.62
N ALA A 82 -1.74 -5.84 -1.55
CA ALA A 82 -0.79 -6.75 -0.93
C ALA A 82 -1.45 -7.75 0.05
N GLY A 83 -2.78 -7.74 0.18
CA GLY A 83 -3.51 -8.67 1.06
C GLY A 83 -3.35 -8.39 2.55
N VAL A 84 -2.93 -7.17 2.92
CA VAL A 84 -2.75 -6.79 4.33
C VAL A 84 -4.11 -6.61 4.99
N THR A 85 -4.36 -7.35 6.07
CA THR A 85 -5.55 -7.16 6.91
C THR A 85 -5.24 -6.17 8.03
N VAL A 86 -5.87 -5.00 8.00
CA VAL A 86 -5.66 -3.94 9.01
C VAL A 86 -6.60 -4.14 10.19
N GLY A 87 -6.05 -4.42 11.38
CA GLY A 87 -6.84 -4.63 12.60
C GLY A 87 -7.15 -3.34 13.37
N ARG A 88 -6.16 -2.45 13.53
CA ARG A 88 -6.32 -1.19 14.26
C ARG A 88 -5.52 -0.08 13.59
N VAL A 89 -6.12 1.10 13.52
CA VAL A 89 -5.47 2.34 13.06
C VAL A 89 -5.40 3.28 14.26
N LEU A 90 -4.21 3.78 14.54
CA LEU A 90 -3.97 4.85 15.49
C LEU A 90 -3.46 6.06 14.70
N THR A 91 -4.01 7.24 14.97
CA THR A 91 -3.69 8.47 14.26
C THR A 91 -3.52 9.61 15.27
N SER A 92 -2.71 10.60 14.90
CA SER A 92 -2.41 11.79 15.69
C SER A 92 -3.60 12.74 15.74
#